data_AF-A0A8H2X303-F1
#
_entry.id   AF-A0A8H2X303-F1
#
_cell.length_a   1.000
_cell.length_b   1.000
_cell.length_c   1.000
_cell.angle_alpha   90.00
_cell.angle_beta   90.00
_cell.angle_gamma   90.00
#
_symmetry.space_group_name_H-M   'P 1'
#
loop_
_entity.id
_entity.type
_entity.pdbx_description
1 polymer ?
#
loop_
_entity_poly.entity_id
_entity_poly.type
_entity_poly.pdbx_seq_one_letter_code
_entity_poly.pdbx_strand_id
1 'polypeptide(L)'
;MPRIRDVWAPNLDQEMHNIRSLVDQYPYISMDTEFPGVVARPIGTFKTSSDYHYQTMRCNVDLLKIIQIGITLSDADGNMPDGTCTWQFNFHFSVNDDMYSADSIENLQKAGLDFNRHEDGQYGIKPNDFAELLITSGLVIFENVKWISFHSGYDFGYLLRLLTNAPLPSVEEDFFELVHIWFPNILDIKFITRSIRATKGGLQEIADELGVQRIGPLQQAGSDALLTSMTFFKMKEHYFPDQFDESKYSGQLYGLGPNYNPLASSPSAPTPAHVHHTAVSHNMNISLPGMAMQMNGMNSMGMGQPFPTPGLYPTPSVGTPFGPSGPNPPTHGGGMSGMGMGGVGMYGMPGHNVR
;
A
#
# COMPACT_ATOMS: atom_id res chain seq x y z
N MET A 1 -8.71 -21.80 -23.82
CA MET A 1 -7.90 -21.75 -22.58
C MET A 1 -8.62 -20.84 -21.58
N PRO A 2 -8.36 -20.89 -20.26
CA PRO A 2 -8.98 -19.96 -19.32
C PRO A 2 -8.41 -18.54 -19.51
N ARG A 3 -9.22 -17.50 -19.25
CA ARG A 3 -8.80 -16.10 -19.48
C ARG A 3 -7.70 -15.64 -18.52
N ILE A 4 -7.81 -16.06 -17.26
CA ILE A 4 -6.76 -16.02 -16.25
C ILE A 4 -6.12 -17.40 -16.17
N ARG A 5 -4.80 -17.45 -16.18
CA ARG A 5 -3.98 -18.67 -16.17
C ARG A 5 -3.07 -18.69 -14.96
N ASP A 6 -3.37 -19.61 -14.03
CA ASP A 6 -2.44 -19.89 -12.94
C ASP A 6 -1.11 -20.43 -13.47
N VAL A 7 -0.03 -19.82 -12.96
CA VAL A 7 1.36 -20.22 -13.15
C VAL A 7 1.91 -20.66 -11.81
N TRP A 8 2.51 -21.84 -11.82
CA TRP A 8 3.23 -22.48 -10.72
C TRP A 8 4.58 -22.96 -11.29
N ALA A 9 5.53 -23.35 -10.44
CA ALA A 9 6.86 -23.78 -10.86
C ALA A 9 6.84 -24.83 -12.02
N PRO A 10 5.95 -25.84 -12.05
CA PRO A 10 5.91 -26.85 -13.13
C PRO A 10 5.45 -26.33 -14.51
N ASN A 11 4.93 -25.10 -14.61
CA ASN A 11 4.53 -24.50 -15.89
C ASN A 11 5.10 -23.10 -16.15
N LEU A 12 6.05 -22.64 -15.32
CA LEU A 12 6.63 -21.30 -15.39
C LEU A 12 7.27 -21.00 -16.75
N ASP A 13 8.19 -21.84 -17.23
CA ASP A 13 8.88 -21.65 -18.52
C ASP A 13 7.92 -21.60 -19.71
N GLN A 14 6.90 -22.45 -19.72
CA GLN A 14 5.92 -22.53 -20.79
C GLN A 14 5.05 -21.28 -20.86
N GLU A 15 4.58 -20.77 -19.71
CA GLU A 15 3.76 -19.56 -19.69
C GLU A 15 4.61 -18.30 -19.96
N MET A 16 5.85 -18.25 -19.47
CA MET A 16 6.79 -17.18 -19.85
C MET A 16 7.18 -17.24 -21.34
N HIS A 17 7.20 -18.42 -21.97
CA HIS A 17 7.32 -18.54 -23.42
C HIS A 17 6.07 -18.00 -24.15
N ASN A 18 4.87 -18.31 -23.67
CA ASN A 18 3.62 -17.78 -24.21
C ASN A 18 3.60 -16.24 -24.16
N ILE A 19 3.96 -15.66 -23.01
CA ILE A 19 4.08 -14.20 -22.82
C ILE A 19 5.11 -13.57 -23.78
N ARG A 20 6.31 -14.17 -23.91
CA ARG A 20 7.35 -13.72 -24.85
C ARG A 20 6.87 -13.70 -26.31
N SER A 21 5.96 -14.58 -26.70
CA SER A 21 5.41 -14.60 -28.07
C SER A 21 4.30 -13.57 -28.33
N LEU A 22 3.81 -12.90 -27.27
CA LEU A 22 2.67 -11.97 -27.32
C LEU A 22 3.05 -10.51 -27.07
N VAL A 23 4.11 -10.22 -26.31
CA VAL A 23 4.47 -8.85 -25.89
C VAL A 23 4.65 -7.85 -27.05
N ASP A 24 5.20 -8.29 -28.19
CA ASP A 24 5.37 -7.43 -29.39
C ASP A 24 4.03 -6.99 -30.02
N GLN A 25 2.97 -7.78 -29.83
CA GLN A 25 1.61 -7.51 -30.34
C GLN A 25 0.73 -6.84 -29.27
N TYR A 26 0.99 -7.13 -27.99
CA TYR A 26 0.23 -6.68 -26.83
C TYR A 26 1.14 -6.01 -25.78
N PRO A 27 1.74 -4.84 -26.10
CA PRO A 27 2.77 -4.19 -25.28
C PRO A 27 2.24 -3.39 -24.07
N TYR A 28 0.92 -3.31 -23.86
CA TYR A 28 0.34 -2.72 -22.65
C TYR A 28 0.16 -3.81 -21.60
N ILE A 29 1.05 -3.80 -20.62
CA ILE A 29 1.15 -4.74 -19.51
C ILE A 29 0.36 -4.16 -18.34
N SER A 30 -0.69 -4.82 -17.87
CA SER A 30 -1.39 -4.44 -16.64
C SER A 30 -1.03 -5.37 -15.50
N MET A 31 -0.81 -4.86 -14.29
CA MET A 31 -0.33 -5.65 -13.16
C MET A 31 -0.88 -5.19 -11.81
N ASP A 32 -0.83 -6.12 -10.87
CA ASP A 32 -1.19 -5.99 -9.46
C ASP A 32 -0.40 -7.07 -8.68
N THR A 33 -0.20 -6.92 -7.37
CA THR A 33 0.50 -7.92 -6.54
C THR A 33 -0.17 -8.17 -5.19
N GLU A 34 -0.17 -9.44 -4.78
CA GLU A 34 -0.62 -9.85 -3.46
C GLU A 34 0.55 -10.30 -2.58
N PHE A 35 0.58 -9.79 -1.36
CA PHE A 35 1.68 -9.90 -0.41
C PHE A 35 1.14 -9.74 1.03
N PRO A 36 1.87 -10.14 2.09
CA PRO A 36 1.31 -10.28 3.43
C PRO A 36 1.19 -8.96 4.21
N GLY A 37 0.79 -7.88 3.53
CA GLY A 37 0.46 -6.58 4.12
C GLY A 37 1.67 -5.77 4.60
N VAL A 38 1.52 -5.16 5.77
CA VAL A 38 2.46 -4.21 6.37
C VAL A 38 2.63 -4.57 7.85
N VAL A 39 3.85 -4.93 8.26
CA VAL A 39 4.20 -5.36 9.62
C VAL A 39 5.07 -4.34 10.37
N ALA A 40 5.77 -3.48 9.63
CA ALA A 40 6.74 -2.53 10.17
C ALA A 40 6.38 -1.07 9.86
N ARG A 41 6.86 -0.15 10.70
CA ARG A 41 6.90 1.30 10.41
C ARG A 41 8.29 1.83 10.72
N PRO A 42 8.86 2.70 9.88
CA PRO A 42 10.18 3.27 10.11
C PRO A 42 10.11 4.27 11.28
N ILE A 43 11.08 4.21 12.19
CA ILE A 43 11.19 5.14 13.33
C ILE A 43 12.27 6.18 13.00
N GLY A 44 11.92 7.45 12.97
CA GLY A 44 12.84 8.53 12.67
C GLY A 44 12.14 9.85 12.34
N THR A 45 12.91 10.79 11.81
CA THR A 45 12.43 12.06 11.24
C THR A 45 12.58 12.01 9.72
N PHE A 46 11.49 12.26 9.00
CA PHE A 46 11.42 12.21 7.54
C PHE A 46 11.35 13.62 6.95
N LYS A 47 11.91 13.81 5.76
CA LYS A 47 11.96 15.12 5.08
C LYS A 47 10.57 15.57 4.61
N THR A 48 9.77 14.62 4.14
CA THR A 48 8.43 14.85 3.56
C THR A 48 7.50 13.68 3.92
N SER A 49 6.20 13.83 3.64
CA SER A 49 5.26 12.70 3.70
C SER A 49 5.59 11.62 2.67
N SER A 50 6.16 11.99 1.51
CA SER A 50 6.61 11.05 0.47
C SER A 50 7.75 10.18 0.98
N ASP A 51 8.77 10.78 1.59
CA ASP A 51 9.90 10.08 2.23
C ASP A 51 9.40 9.12 3.32
N TYR A 52 8.46 9.53 4.18
CA TYR A 52 7.85 8.59 5.15
C TYR A 52 7.10 7.42 4.48
N HIS A 53 6.36 7.66 3.40
CA HIS A 53 5.70 6.60 2.63
C HIS A 53 6.71 5.66 1.98
N TYR A 54 7.74 6.22 1.34
CA TYR A 54 8.83 5.47 0.71
C TYR A 54 9.58 4.60 1.73
N GLN A 55 9.99 5.16 2.87
CA GLN A 55 10.70 4.40 3.91
C GLN A 55 9.80 3.34 4.56
N THR A 56 8.47 3.54 4.58
CA THR A 56 7.50 2.52 5.05
C THR A 56 7.33 1.39 4.03
N MET A 57 7.19 1.73 2.75
CA MET A 57 7.15 0.76 1.67
C MET A 57 8.43 -0.08 1.66
N ARG A 58 9.60 0.58 1.63
CA ARG A 58 10.92 -0.04 1.64
C ARG A 58 11.09 -1.05 2.76
N CYS A 59 10.88 -0.65 4.02
CA CYS A 59 11.15 -1.55 5.13
C CYS A 59 10.21 -2.77 5.15
N ASN A 60 9.00 -2.68 4.59
CA ASN A 60 8.11 -3.84 4.47
C ASN A 60 8.44 -4.70 3.24
N VAL A 61 8.71 -4.10 2.09
CA VAL A 61 9.12 -4.83 0.87
C VAL A 61 10.46 -5.55 1.05
N ASP A 62 11.38 -5.02 1.86
CA ASP A 62 12.66 -5.68 2.19
C ASP A 62 12.48 -6.84 3.21
N LEU A 63 11.50 -6.76 4.12
CA LEU A 63 11.26 -7.78 5.15
C LEU A 63 10.36 -8.92 4.68
N LEU A 64 9.33 -8.62 3.89
CA LEU A 64 8.26 -9.55 3.51
C LEU A 64 8.56 -10.24 2.17
N LYS A 65 7.81 -11.29 1.84
CA LYS A 65 7.85 -11.98 0.54
C LYS A 65 6.59 -11.70 -0.27
N ILE A 66 6.73 -11.68 -1.59
CA ILE A 66 5.61 -11.65 -2.55
C ILE A 66 4.88 -13.01 -2.54
N ILE A 67 3.56 -13.02 -2.73
CA ILE A 67 2.73 -14.24 -2.74
C ILE A 67 2.13 -14.47 -4.13
N GLN A 68 1.59 -13.43 -4.77
CA GLN A 68 1.18 -13.47 -6.17
C GLN A 68 1.61 -12.22 -6.95
N ILE A 69 1.81 -12.39 -8.25
CA ILE A 69 1.89 -11.30 -9.23
C ILE A 69 0.90 -11.59 -10.36
N GLY A 70 0.08 -10.62 -10.73
CA GLY A 70 -0.78 -10.67 -11.90
C GLY A 70 -0.16 -9.93 -13.08
N ILE A 71 -0.25 -10.50 -14.28
CA ILE A 71 0.13 -9.83 -15.53
C ILE A 71 -0.96 -10.06 -16.58
N THR A 72 -1.55 -8.98 -17.08
CA THR A 72 -2.49 -8.98 -18.22
C THR A 72 -1.84 -8.28 -19.42
N LEU A 73 -1.94 -8.89 -20.61
CA LEU A 73 -1.45 -8.31 -21.86
C LEU A 73 -2.60 -7.70 -22.68
N SER A 74 -2.35 -6.52 -23.24
CA SER A 74 -3.29 -5.74 -24.06
C SER A 74 -2.57 -4.92 -25.12
N ASP A 75 -3.27 -4.55 -26.21
CA ASP A 75 -2.76 -3.63 -27.23
C ASP A 75 -3.09 -2.15 -26.92
N ALA A 76 -2.78 -1.24 -27.83
CA ALA A 76 -2.98 0.20 -27.64
C ALA A 76 -4.46 0.64 -27.58
N ASP A 77 -5.37 -0.19 -28.07
CA ASP A 77 -6.82 0.05 -28.09
C ASP A 77 -7.55 -0.73 -26.97
N GLY A 78 -6.84 -1.60 -26.25
CA GLY A 78 -7.35 -2.41 -25.15
C GLY A 78 -7.84 -3.80 -25.56
N ASN A 79 -7.58 -4.23 -26.81
CA ASN A 79 -7.82 -5.62 -27.20
C ASN A 79 -6.81 -6.54 -26.51
N MET A 80 -7.19 -7.79 -26.32
CA MET A 80 -6.41 -8.78 -25.57
C MET A 80 -6.15 -10.04 -26.40
N PRO A 81 -5.12 -10.85 -26.07
CA PRO A 81 -4.89 -12.14 -26.71
C PRO A 81 -6.10 -13.08 -26.65
N ASP A 82 -6.33 -13.81 -27.74
CA ASP A 82 -7.38 -14.84 -27.80
C ASP A 82 -7.13 -15.95 -26.78
N GLY A 83 -8.15 -16.25 -25.97
CA GLY A 83 -8.07 -17.28 -24.93
C GLY A 83 -7.45 -16.78 -23.63
N THR A 84 -6.14 -16.91 -23.45
CA THR A 84 -5.44 -16.51 -22.22
C THR A 84 -4.78 -15.15 -22.44
N CYS A 85 -5.30 -14.13 -21.76
CA CYS A 85 -4.73 -12.78 -21.76
C CYS A 85 -4.04 -12.42 -20.44
N THR A 86 -4.22 -13.24 -19.39
CA THR A 86 -3.78 -12.93 -18.02
C THR A 86 -3.12 -14.12 -17.38
N TRP A 87 -2.00 -13.88 -16.70
CA TRP A 87 -1.25 -14.86 -15.94
C TRP A 87 -1.19 -14.47 -14.46
N GLN A 88 -1.38 -15.47 -13.60
CA GLN A 88 -1.32 -15.33 -12.15
C GLN A 88 -0.16 -16.18 -11.63
N PHE A 89 0.95 -15.55 -11.30
CA PHE A 89 2.16 -16.21 -10.82
C PHE A 89 2.05 -16.43 -9.31
N ASN A 90 2.10 -17.68 -8.88
CA ASN A 90 1.94 -18.08 -7.48
C ASN A 90 3.31 -18.44 -6.89
N PHE A 91 3.81 -17.61 -5.97
CA PHE A 91 5.17 -17.69 -5.42
C PHE A 91 5.26 -18.59 -4.18
N HIS A 92 6.46 -19.10 -3.90
CA HIS A 92 6.71 -19.89 -2.70
C HIS A 92 6.58 -19.04 -1.43
N PHE A 93 5.64 -19.39 -0.55
CA PHE A 93 5.39 -18.70 0.71
C PHE A 93 4.97 -19.70 1.81
N SER A 94 5.57 -19.59 2.99
CA SER A 94 5.21 -20.41 4.16
C SER A 94 4.57 -19.56 5.26
N VAL A 95 3.37 -19.91 5.70
CA VAL A 95 2.72 -19.26 6.87
C VAL A 95 3.39 -19.72 8.19
N ASN A 96 4.28 -20.72 8.15
CA ASN A 96 5.02 -21.21 9.31
C ASN A 96 6.37 -20.49 9.49
N ASP A 97 7.08 -20.23 8.38
CA ASP A 97 8.45 -19.69 8.40
C ASP A 97 8.54 -18.18 8.06
N ASP A 98 7.61 -17.64 7.26
CA ASP A 98 7.69 -16.26 6.76
C ASP A 98 6.97 -15.24 7.65
N MET A 99 7.39 -13.97 7.58
CA MET A 99 6.73 -12.87 8.29
C MET A 99 5.48 -12.40 7.54
N TYR A 100 4.41 -12.09 8.29
CA TYR A 100 3.15 -11.62 7.72
C TYR A 100 2.31 -10.77 8.69
N SER A 101 1.41 -9.95 8.13
CA SER A 101 0.24 -9.42 8.85
C SER A 101 -0.87 -10.47 8.90
N ALA A 102 -1.37 -10.79 10.09
CA ALA A 102 -2.40 -11.81 10.29
C ALA A 102 -3.68 -11.51 9.49
N ASP A 103 -4.16 -10.27 9.55
CA ASP A 103 -5.33 -9.77 8.82
C ASP A 103 -5.18 -9.98 7.30
N SER A 104 -3.97 -9.78 6.76
CA SER A 104 -3.69 -9.97 5.33
C SER A 104 -3.74 -11.44 4.93
N ILE A 105 -3.16 -12.35 5.72
CA ILE A 105 -3.25 -13.80 5.45
C ILE A 105 -4.69 -14.29 5.60
N GLU A 106 -5.44 -13.83 6.60
CA GLU A 106 -6.86 -14.23 6.77
C GLU A 106 -7.71 -13.74 5.58
N ASN A 107 -7.45 -12.55 5.05
CA ASN A 107 -8.15 -12.03 3.87
C ASN A 107 -7.75 -12.76 2.58
N LEU A 108 -6.46 -13.07 2.37
CA LEU A 108 -6.00 -13.86 1.22
C LEU A 108 -6.52 -15.31 1.26
N GLN A 109 -6.65 -15.91 2.45
CA GLN A 109 -7.32 -17.21 2.61
C GLN A 109 -8.82 -17.13 2.24
N LYS A 110 -9.53 -16.06 2.62
CA LYS A 110 -10.93 -15.83 2.20
C LYS A 110 -11.05 -15.56 0.70
N ALA A 111 -10.06 -14.91 0.09
CA ALA A 111 -9.97 -14.71 -1.35
C ALA A 111 -9.64 -16.00 -2.13
N GLY A 112 -9.20 -17.06 -1.44
CA GLY A 112 -9.03 -18.41 -1.97
C GLY A 112 -7.59 -18.82 -2.29
N LEU A 113 -6.57 -18.16 -1.71
CA LEU A 113 -5.18 -18.60 -1.84
C LEU A 113 -4.92 -19.87 -1.01
N ASP A 114 -4.50 -20.95 -1.68
CA ASP A 114 -4.12 -22.22 -1.05
C ASP A 114 -2.66 -22.18 -0.57
N PHE A 115 -2.45 -21.67 0.63
CA PHE A 115 -1.12 -21.53 1.23
C PHE A 115 -0.35 -22.85 1.36
N ASN A 116 -1.01 -24.00 1.47
CA ASN A 116 -0.33 -25.31 1.47
C ASN A 116 0.37 -25.57 0.13
N ARG A 117 -0.21 -25.07 -0.97
CA ARG A 117 0.33 -25.21 -2.33
C ARG A 117 1.37 -24.13 -2.65
N HIS A 118 1.29 -22.96 -2.01
CA HIS A 118 2.40 -21.99 -1.99
C HIS A 118 3.60 -22.54 -1.20
N GLU A 119 3.39 -23.34 -0.16
CA GLU A 119 4.45 -23.95 0.66
C GLU A 119 5.05 -25.23 0.06
N ASP A 120 4.32 -25.98 -0.79
CA ASP A 120 4.89 -27.12 -1.53
C ASP A 120 5.96 -26.66 -2.52
N GLY A 121 7.22 -27.00 -2.24
CA GLY A 121 8.40 -26.69 -3.05
C GLY A 121 8.42 -27.30 -4.47
N GLN A 122 7.41 -28.10 -4.84
CA GLN A 122 7.18 -28.52 -6.23
C GLN A 122 6.26 -27.55 -7.01
N TYR A 123 5.49 -26.70 -6.32
CA TYR A 123 4.51 -25.78 -6.93
C TYR A 123 4.86 -24.31 -6.74
N GLY A 124 5.25 -23.87 -5.55
CA GLY A 124 5.55 -22.45 -5.29
C GLY A 124 6.70 -21.94 -6.17
N ILE A 125 6.45 -20.91 -6.98
CA ILE A 125 7.48 -20.29 -7.83
C ILE A 125 8.56 -19.66 -6.95
N LYS A 126 9.84 -19.98 -7.19
CA LYS A 126 10.93 -19.27 -6.51
C LYS A 126 11.09 -17.88 -7.11
N PRO A 127 11.29 -16.84 -6.29
CA PRO A 127 11.53 -15.47 -6.74
C PRO A 127 12.56 -15.32 -7.88
N ASN A 128 13.70 -16.02 -7.76
CA ASN A 128 14.81 -15.89 -8.72
C ASN A 128 14.49 -16.56 -10.07
N ASP A 129 13.88 -17.75 -10.05
CA ASP A 129 13.48 -18.49 -11.25
C ASP A 129 12.51 -17.65 -12.12
N PHE A 130 11.62 -16.88 -11.49
CA PHE A 130 10.76 -15.90 -12.17
C PHE A 130 11.54 -14.67 -12.66
N ALA A 131 12.41 -14.10 -11.83
CA ALA A 131 13.17 -12.89 -12.16
C ALA A 131 14.07 -13.10 -13.39
N GLU A 132 14.78 -14.24 -13.48
CA GLU A 132 15.61 -14.60 -14.64
C GLU A 132 14.79 -14.60 -15.94
N LEU A 133 13.62 -15.26 -15.92
CA LEU A 133 12.72 -15.34 -17.07
C LEU A 133 12.08 -13.99 -17.42
N LEU A 134 11.82 -13.12 -16.43
CA LEU A 134 11.26 -11.78 -16.61
C LEU A 134 12.29 -10.81 -17.23
N ILE A 135 13.54 -10.84 -16.77
CA ILE A 135 14.64 -10.02 -17.32
C ILE A 135 14.81 -10.29 -18.82
N THR A 136 14.68 -11.55 -19.25
CA THR A 136 14.80 -11.95 -20.67
C THR A 136 13.44 -12.06 -21.39
N SER A 137 12.38 -11.44 -20.87
CA SER A 137 11.00 -11.62 -21.41
C SER A 137 10.59 -10.62 -22.49
N GLY A 138 11.30 -9.49 -22.63
CA GLY A 138 10.83 -8.35 -23.42
C GLY A 138 9.90 -7.39 -22.66
N LEU A 139 9.41 -7.73 -21.46
CA LEU A 139 8.45 -6.89 -20.73
C LEU A 139 9.11 -5.74 -19.93
N VAL A 140 10.42 -5.78 -19.67
CA VAL A 140 11.15 -4.78 -18.86
C VAL A 140 12.26 -4.11 -19.68
N ILE A 141 12.65 -2.88 -19.33
CA ILE A 141 13.65 -2.04 -20.01
C ILE A 141 13.23 -1.52 -21.41
N PHE A 142 12.29 -2.16 -22.11
CA PHE A 142 11.87 -1.77 -23.46
C PHE A 142 10.92 -0.55 -23.50
N GLU A 143 11.29 0.52 -24.20
CA GLU A 143 10.53 1.78 -24.30
C GLU A 143 9.16 1.67 -25.00
N ASN A 144 8.97 0.65 -25.85
CA ASN A 144 7.68 0.37 -26.49
C ASN A 144 6.66 -0.28 -25.54
N VAL A 145 7.10 -0.82 -24.40
CA VAL A 145 6.25 -1.50 -23.41
C VAL A 145 5.72 -0.49 -22.38
N LYS A 146 4.43 -0.59 -22.08
CA LYS A 146 3.70 0.32 -21.18
C LYS A 146 3.14 -0.44 -19.97
N TRP A 147 3.55 -0.09 -18.76
CA TRP A 147 3.10 -0.72 -17.53
C TRP A 147 1.92 0.07 -16.91
N ILE A 148 0.71 -0.51 -16.92
CA ILE A 148 -0.52 0.06 -16.36
C ILE A 148 -0.76 -0.52 -14.96
N SER A 149 -0.95 0.34 -13.96
CA SER A 149 -1.00 -0.07 -12.56
C SER A 149 -2.05 0.69 -11.74
N PHE A 150 -2.25 0.33 -10.47
CA PHE A 150 -3.14 1.06 -9.55
C PHE A 150 -2.53 1.19 -8.14
N HIS A 151 -2.26 2.42 -7.69
CA HIS A 151 -1.75 2.70 -6.34
C HIS A 151 -0.40 2.00 -6.04
N SER A 152 0.49 2.03 -7.02
CA SER A 152 1.36 0.89 -7.34
C SER A 152 2.76 0.89 -6.71
N GLY A 153 2.99 1.69 -5.67
CA GLY A 153 4.30 1.84 -5.06
C GLY A 153 4.88 0.50 -4.57
N TYR A 154 4.08 -0.29 -3.84
CA TYR A 154 4.51 -1.60 -3.34
C TYR A 154 4.77 -2.60 -4.47
N ASP A 155 3.97 -2.60 -5.53
CA ASP A 155 4.07 -3.53 -6.65
C ASP A 155 5.38 -3.35 -7.41
N PHE A 156 5.71 -2.10 -7.76
CA PHE A 156 7.02 -1.77 -8.34
C PHE A 156 8.16 -1.93 -7.33
N GLY A 157 7.90 -1.79 -6.03
CA GLY A 157 8.83 -2.16 -4.96
C GLY A 157 9.22 -3.65 -5.02
N TYR A 158 8.24 -4.56 -5.01
CA TYR A 158 8.50 -6.00 -5.11
C TYR A 158 9.13 -6.37 -6.45
N LEU A 159 8.63 -5.84 -7.57
CA LEU A 159 9.21 -6.10 -8.89
C LEU A 159 10.67 -5.61 -8.98
N LEU A 160 11.00 -4.42 -8.48
CA LEU A 160 12.39 -3.95 -8.47
C LEU A 160 13.27 -4.81 -7.55
N ARG A 161 12.77 -5.22 -6.38
CA ARG A 161 13.49 -6.15 -5.47
C ARG A 161 13.77 -7.50 -6.14
N LEU A 162 12.82 -8.03 -6.92
CA LEU A 162 13.00 -9.25 -7.71
C LEU A 162 14.06 -9.08 -8.81
N LEU A 163 13.96 -8.02 -9.60
CA LEU A 163 14.83 -7.76 -10.76
C LEU A 163 16.27 -7.41 -10.36
N THR A 164 16.47 -6.75 -9.22
CA THR A 164 17.80 -6.40 -8.70
C THR A 164 18.40 -7.46 -7.78
N ASN A 165 17.58 -8.35 -7.21
CA ASN A 165 17.94 -9.29 -6.14
C ASN A 165 18.70 -8.61 -4.98
N ALA A 166 18.29 -7.39 -4.63
CA ALA A 166 18.92 -6.52 -3.64
C ALA A 166 17.85 -5.83 -2.77
N PRO A 167 18.20 -5.35 -1.56
CA PRO A 167 17.34 -4.44 -0.80
C PRO A 167 17.04 -3.16 -1.60
N LEU A 168 15.86 -2.58 -1.40
CA LEU A 168 15.52 -1.32 -2.07
C LEU A 168 16.43 -0.16 -1.61
N PRO A 169 16.71 0.84 -2.48
CA PRO A 169 17.63 1.93 -2.18
C PRO A 169 17.33 2.71 -0.90
N SER A 170 18.34 3.33 -0.28
CA SER A 170 18.10 4.11 0.94
C SER A 170 17.32 5.41 0.74
N VAL A 171 17.24 5.91 -0.49
CA VAL A 171 16.65 7.21 -0.86
C VAL A 171 15.56 7.01 -1.92
N GLU A 172 14.49 7.79 -1.82
CA GLU A 172 13.35 7.76 -2.76
C GLU A 172 13.77 8.13 -4.20
N GLU A 173 14.75 9.04 -4.35
CA GLU A 173 15.32 9.49 -5.63
C GLU A 173 16.02 8.32 -6.37
N ASP A 174 17.00 7.65 -5.72
CA ASP A 174 17.68 6.45 -6.22
C ASP A 174 16.71 5.34 -6.66
N PHE A 175 15.58 5.20 -5.95
CA PHE A 175 14.54 4.23 -6.30
C PHE A 175 13.81 4.60 -7.59
N PHE A 176 13.44 5.86 -7.79
CA PHE A 176 12.83 6.29 -9.04
C PHE A 176 13.80 6.15 -10.23
N GLU A 177 15.09 6.45 -10.06
CA GLU A 177 16.11 6.21 -11.10
C GLU A 177 16.12 4.74 -11.55
N LEU A 178 16.15 3.79 -10.60
CA LEU A 178 16.11 2.36 -10.92
C LEU A 178 14.76 1.90 -11.49
N VAL A 179 13.63 2.39 -10.96
CA VAL A 179 12.29 2.07 -11.48
C VAL A 179 12.16 2.53 -12.93
N HIS A 180 12.62 3.73 -13.30
CA HIS A 180 12.53 4.23 -14.67
C HIS A 180 13.49 3.51 -15.65
N ILE A 181 14.58 2.90 -15.16
CA ILE A 181 15.44 2.02 -15.98
C ILE A 181 14.74 0.69 -16.29
N TRP A 182 14.13 0.04 -15.28
CA TRP A 182 13.44 -1.25 -15.47
C TRP A 182 12.06 -1.10 -16.12
N PHE A 183 11.39 0.03 -15.92
CA PHE A 183 10.03 0.31 -16.36
C PHE A 183 9.95 1.74 -16.96
N PRO A 184 10.42 1.96 -18.20
CA PRO A 184 10.50 3.31 -18.79
C PRO A 184 9.15 4.02 -18.97
N ASN A 185 8.03 3.28 -18.94
CA ASN A 185 6.69 3.84 -19.01
C ASN A 185 5.78 3.18 -17.96
N ILE A 186 5.36 3.96 -16.96
CA ILE A 186 4.37 3.55 -15.95
C ILE A 186 3.16 4.48 -15.98
N LEU A 187 1.95 3.91 -15.98
CA LEU A 187 0.68 4.60 -16.04
C LEU A 187 -0.19 4.17 -14.84
N ASP A 188 0.06 4.76 -13.67
CA ASP A 188 -0.71 4.48 -12.45
C ASP A 188 -2.09 5.16 -12.54
N ILE A 189 -3.15 4.36 -12.68
CA ILE A 189 -4.56 4.79 -12.72
C ILE A 189 -4.90 5.65 -11.50
N LYS A 190 -4.36 5.32 -10.32
CA LYS A 190 -4.62 6.07 -9.08
C LYS A 190 -3.91 7.43 -9.08
N PHE A 191 -2.81 7.59 -9.81
CA PHE A 191 -2.21 8.89 -10.10
C PHE A 191 -3.01 9.66 -11.16
N ILE A 192 -3.34 9.04 -12.29
CA ILE A 192 -4.08 9.67 -13.41
C ILE A 192 -5.43 10.23 -12.94
N THR A 193 -6.18 9.44 -12.14
CA THR A 193 -7.48 9.84 -11.56
C THR A 193 -7.42 11.07 -10.65
N ARG A 194 -6.23 11.54 -10.21
CA ARG A 194 -6.09 12.83 -9.52
C ARG A 194 -6.29 14.05 -10.43
N SER A 195 -6.04 13.90 -11.73
CA SER A 195 -6.10 15.00 -12.71
C SER A 195 -7.50 15.22 -13.31
N ILE A 196 -8.38 14.22 -13.17
CA ILE A 196 -9.75 14.20 -13.70
C ILE A 196 -10.77 14.19 -12.54
N ARG A 197 -12.06 14.35 -12.88
CA ARG A 197 -13.17 14.36 -11.89
C ARG A 197 -13.77 12.97 -11.65
N ALA A 198 -12.93 11.93 -11.61
CA ALA A 198 -13.34 10.55 -11.31
C ALA A 198 -13.64 10.34 -9.81
N THR A 199 -14.30 9.23 -9.46
CA THR A 199 -14.56 8.87 -8.06
C THR A 199 -13.26 8.67 -7.28
N LYS A 200 -13.22 9.21 -6.05
CA LYS A 200 -12.11 9.01 -5.10
C LYS A 200 -12.19 7.65 -4.41
N GLY A 201 -12.05 6.56 -5.16
CA GLY A 201 -12.25 5.19 -4.66
C GLY A 201 -11.07 4.23 -4.86
N GLY A 202 -11.23 2.98 -4.42
CA GLY A 202 -10.40 1.84 -4.80
C GLY A 202 -10.61 1.42 -6.26
N LEU A 203 -9.86 0.42 -6.74
CA LEU A 203 -9.92 -0.02 -8.14
C LEU A 203 -11.34 -0.49 -8.51
N GLN A 204 -12.01 -1.22 -7.60
CA GLN A 204 -13.37 -1.71 -7.82
C GLN A 204 -14.38 -0.57 -7.97
N GLU A 205 -14.30 0.47 -7.14
CA GLU A 205 -15.25 1.60 -7.17
C GLU A 205 -15.13 2.42 -8.47
N ILE A 206 -13.92 2.53 -9.01
CA ILE A 206 -13.66 3.20 -10.31
C ILE A 206 -14.08 2.30 -11.49
N ALA A 207 -13.88 0.99 -11.38
CA ALA A 207 -14.40 0.03 -12.35
C ALA A 207 -15.95 0.05 -12.40
N ASP A 208 -16.60 0.08 -11.23
CA ASP A 208 -18.05 0.14 -11.10
C ASP A 208 -18.63 1.45 -11.66
N GLU A 209 -17.98 2.61 -11.44
CA GLU A 209 -18.34 3.90 -12.08
C GLU A 209 -18.29 3.80 -13.61
N LEU A 210 -17.25 3.15 -14.16
CA LEU A 210 -17.03 2.99 -15.58
C LEU A 210 -17.81 1.82 -16.22
N GLY A 211 -18.60 1.08 -15.43
CA GLY A 211 -19.38 -0.08 -15.89
C GLY A 211 -18.54 -1.32 -16.24
N VAL A 212 -17.30 -1.40 -15.74
CA VAL A 212 -16.36 -2.49 -16.00
C VAL A 212 -16.59 -3.65 -15.03
N GLN A 213 -17.00 -4.80 -15.55
CA GLN A 213 -17.24 -6.00 -14.73
C GLN A 213 -15.95 -6.80 -14.49
N ARG A 214 -15.70 -7.14 -13.22
CA ARG A 214 -14.61 -8.04 -12.82
C ARG A 214 -14.79 -9.45 -13.39
N ILE A 215 -13.68 -10.07 -13.78
CA ILE A 215 -13.61 -11.47 -14.20
C ILE A 215 -12.55 -12.15 -13.34
N GLY A 216 -12.96 -13.09 -12.49
CA GLY A 216 -12.10 -13.73 -11.48
C GLY A 216 -12.50 -13.36 -10.05
N PRO A 217 -11.86 -13.96 -9.03
CA PRO A 217 -12.07 -13.63 -7.61
C PRO A 217 -11.61 -12.19 -7.29
N LEU A 218 -12.09 -11.61 -6.19
CA LEU A 218 -11.54 -10.36 -5.65
C LEU A 218 -10.31 -10.69 -4.77
N GLN A 219 -9.30 -9.81 -4.73
CA GLN A 219 -8.06 -10.01 -3.95
C GLN A 219 -7.28 -11.26 -4.42
N GLN A 220 -7.10 -11.36 -5.74
CA GLN A 220 -6.08 -12.22 -6.34
C GLN A 220 -5.45 -11.49 -7.52
N ALA A 221 -4.12 -11.44 -7.54
CA ALA A 221 -3.37 -10.50 -8.37
C ALA A 221 -3.70 -10.61 -9.87
N GLY A 222 -3.99 -11.81 -10.40
CA GLY A 222 -4.40 -11.97 -11.80
C GLY A 222 -5.75 -11.33 -12.13
N SER A 223 -6.73 -11.42 -11.23
CA SER A 223 -8.05 -10.81 -11.40
C SER A 223 -7.98 -9.29 -11.29
N ASP A 224 -7.18 -8.79 -10.36
CA ASP A 224 -6.98 -7.36 -10.12
C ASP A 224 -6.11 -6.70 -11.21
N ALA A 225 -5.12 -7.41 -11.78
CA ALA A 225 -4.41 -7.01 -13.00
C ALA A 225 -5.33 -6.94 -14.24
N LEU A 226 -6.23 -7.92 -14.40
CA LEU A 226 -7.22 -7.91 -15.49
C LEU A 226 -8.24 -6.77 -15.33
N LEU A 227 -8.69 -6.49 -14.10
CA LEU A 227 -9.55 -5.35 -13.82
C LEU A 227 -8.82 -4.01 -14.03
N THR A 228 -7.54 -3.93 -13.66
CA THR A 228 -6.67 -2.77 -13.91
C THR A 228 -6.59 -2.47 -15.41
N SER A 229 -6.37 -3.48 -16.25
CA SER A 229 -6.36 -3.32 -17.71
C SER A 229 -7.69 -2.75 -18.24
N MET A 230 -8.81 -3.44 -17.96
CA MET A 230 -10.12 -3.05 -18.47
C MET A 230 -10.55 -1.66 -17.96
N THR A 231 -10.22 -1.34 -16.70
CA THR A 231 -10.49 -0.03 -16.09
C THR A 231 -9.66 1.09 -16.75
N PHE A 232 -8.38 0.86 -17.06
CA PHE A 232 -7.55 1.85 -17.74
C PHE A 232 -8.08 2.21 -19.13
N PHE A 233 -8.39 1.24 -19.97
CA PHE A 233 -8.90 1.52 -21.33
C PHE A 233 -10.29 2.15 -21.30
N LYS A 234 -11.16 1.76 -20.35
CA LYS A 234 -12.46 2.43 -20.17
C LYS A 234 -12.33 3.85 -19.61
N MET A 235 -11.37 4.11 -18.73
CA MET A 235 -11.03 5.45 -18.24
C MET A 235 -10.48 6.34 -19.37
N LYS A 236 -9.61 5.80 -20.23
CA LYS A 236 -9.06 6.44 -21.43
C LYS A 236 -10.18 6.86 -22.39
N GLU A 237 -11.10 5.95 -22.71
CA GLU A 237 -12.29 6.22 -23.54
C GLU A 237 -13.20 7.31 -22.91
N HIS A 238 -13.49 7.21 -21.61
CA HIS A 238 -14.53 8.02 -20.98
C HIS A 238 -14.09 9.46 -20.63
N TYR A 239 -12.88 9.63 -20.06
CA TYR A 239 -12.42 10.95 -19.59
C TYR A 239 -11.45 11.65 -20.55
N PHE A 240 -10.93 10.95 -21.56
CA PHE A 240 -9.97 11.50 -22.54
C PHE A 240 -10.38 11.23 -24.01
N PRO A 241 -11.64 11.53 -24.41
CA PRO A 241 -12.19 11.13 -25.71
C PRO A 241 -11.50 11.77 -26.92
N ASP A 242 -10.91 12.96 -26.77
CA ASP A 242 -10.19 13.66 -27.85
C ASP A 242 -8.72 13.24 -27.93
N GLN A 243 -8.04 13.12 -26.78
CA GLN A 243 -6.63 12.74 -26.69
C GLN A 243 -6.24 12.33 -25.26
N PHE A 244 -5.62 11.16 -25.11
CA PHE A 244 -4.85 10.81 -23.91
C PHE A 244 -3.35 11.05 -24.17
N ASP A 245 -2.72 11.93 -23.38
CA ASP A 245 -1.30 12.23 -23.47
C ASP A 245 -0.52 11.50 -22.37
N GLU A 246 -0.01 10.32 -22.71
CA GLU A 246 0.77 9.46 -21.81
C GLU A 246 1.96 10.19 -21.17
N SER A 247 2.56 11.17 -21.87
CA SER A 247 3.76 11.88 -21.39
C SER A 247 3.51 12.72 -20.14
N LYS A 248 2.26 13.11 -19.87
CA LYS A 248 1.85 13.84 -18.64
C LYS A 248 1.78 12.95 -17.39
N TYR A 249 1.74 11.63 -17.58
CA TYR A 249 1.48 10.66 -16.51
C TYR A 249 2.58 9.60 -16.37
N SER A 250 3.41 9.42 -17.41
CA SER A 250 4.45 8.38 -17.44
C SER A 250 5.42 8.47 -16.25
N GLY A 251 5.70 7.31 -15.65
CA GLY A 251 6.67 7.16 -14.57
C GLY A 251 6.21 7.69 -13.22
N GLN A 252 4.96 8.16 -13.09
CA GLN A 252 4.40 8.68 -11.83
C GLN A 252 3.71 7.57 -11.04
N LEU A 253 4.10 7.39 -9.78
CA LEU A 253 3.47 6.44 -8.85
C LEU A 253 2.59 7.20 -7.85
N TYR A 254 1.41 6.67 -7.51
CA TYR A 254 0.59 7.32 -6.49
C TYR A 254 1.20 7.17 -5.09
N GLY A 255 1.23 8.26 -4.32
CA GLY A 255 1.69 8.28 -2.92
C GLY A 255 3.18 8.54 -2.71
N LEU A 256 3.95 8.61 -3.82
CA LEU A 256 5.41 8.75 -3.86
C LEU A 256 5.84 9.86 -4.83
N GLY A 257 7.13 10.22 -4.78
CA GLY A 257 7.81 11.14 -5.69
C GLY A 257 7.58 12.64 -5.41
N PRO A 258 8.34 13.54 -6.07
CA PRO A 258 8.30 14.99 -5.82
C PRO A 258 6.94 15.64 -6.15
N ASN A 259 6.11 14.99 -6.98
CA ASN A 259 4.76 15.42 -7.30
C ASN A 259 3.70 15.01 -6.24
N TYR A 260 4.11 14.32 -5.16
CA TYR A 260 3.22 13.97 -4.05
C TYR A 260 2.88 15.19 -3.19
N ASN A 261 1.83 15.92 -3.57
CA ASN A 261 1.20 16.91 -2.70
C ASN A 261 0.23 16.22 -1.70
N PRO A 262 0.52 16.22 -0.38
CA PRO A 262 -0.33 15.58 0.63
C PRO A 262 -1.62 16.34 0.93
N LEU A 263 -1.74 17.62 0.59
CA LEU A 263 -2.94 18.44 0.91
C LEU A 263 -4.22 17.99 0.17
N ALA A 264 -4.11 17.01 -0.74
CA ALA A 264 -5.24 16.39 -1.44
C ALA A 264 -5.68 15.04 -0.84
N SER A 265 -4.97 14.52 0.18
CA SER A 265 -5.18 13.20 0.79
C SER A 265 -5.13 13.28 2.32
N SER A 266 -6.05 12.60 3.00
CA SER A 266 -6.03 12.49 4.47
C SER A 266 -4.70 11.92 4.99
N PRO A 267 -4.25 12.28 6.21
CA PRO A 267 -3.00 11.79 6.81
C PRO A 267 -3.11 10.34 7.33
N SER A 268 -3.83 9.48 6.60
CA SER A 268 -3.83 8.02 6.79
C SER A 268 -2.46 7.44 6.44
N ALA A 269 -2.09 6.34 7.09
CA ALA A 269 -0.89 5.58 6.75
C ALA A 269 -0.88 5.13 5.27
N PRO A 270 0.30 4.89 4.67
CA PRO A 270 0.39 4.24 3.36
C PRO A 270 -0.19 2.82 3.44
N THR A 271 -1.36 2.63 2.83
CA THR A 271 -2.09 1.36 2.74
C THR A 271 -2.04 0.83 1.31
N PRO A 272 -1.57 -0.43 1.08
CA PRO A 272 -1.57 -1.06 -0.25
C PRO A 272 -2.93 -1.07 -0.94
N ALA A 273 -2.93 -1.28 -2.27
CA ALA A 273 -4.15 -1.40 -3.08
C ALA A 273 -5.15 -2.40 -2.47
N HIS A 274 -4.74 -3.65 -2.24
CA HIS A 274 -5.59 -4.71 -1.66
C HIS A 274 -6.18 -4.36 -0.27
N VAL A 275 -5.54 -3.47 0.52
CA VAL A 275 -6.04 -2.99 1.81
C VAL A 275 -7.11 -1.90 1.64
N HIS A 276 -7.06 -1.11 0.56
CA HIS A 276 -8.16 -0.19 0.25
C HIS A 276 -9.47 -0.91 -0.09
N HIS A 277 -9.43 -2.11 -0.65
CA HIS A 277 -10.63 -2.91 -0.94
C HIS A 277 -11.37 -3.39 0.33
N THR A 278 -10.72 -3.42 1.49
CA THR A 278 -11.34 -3.77 2.79
C THR A 278 -11.68 -2.56 3.66
N ALA A 279 -11.44 -1.32 3.20
CA ALA A 279 -11.50 -0.10 4.00
C ALA A 279 -12.93 0.45 4.26
N VAL A 280 -13.88 -0.40 4.68
CA VAL A 280 -15.14 0.05 5.28
C VAL A 280 -14.80 0.74 6.61
N SER A 281 -14.86 2.08 6.61
CA SER A 281 -14.25 2.99 7.59
C SER A 281 -14.34 2.59 9.08
N HIS A 282 -13.40 1.75 9.53
CA HIS A 282 -13.19 1.44 10.94
C HIS A 282 -12.06 2.30 11.49
N ASN A 283 -12.39 3.12 12.48
CA ASN A 283 -11.47 4.08 13.08
C ASN A 283 -10.50 3.35 14.03
N MET A 284 -9.37 2.87 13.49
CA MET A 284 -8.36 2.08 14.20
C MET A 284 -7.60 2.92 15.25
N ASN A 285 -8.26 3.18 16.36
CA ASN A 285 -7.70 3.80 17.55
C ASN A 285 -6.84 2.79 18.32
N ILE A 286 -5.59 2.60 17.87
CA ILE A 286 -4.63 1.68 18.50
C ILE A 286 -4.19 2.24 19.85
N SER A 287 -4.87 1.84 20.93
CA SER A 287 -4.36 2.00 22.29
C SER A 287 -3.24 0.98 22.53
N LEU A 288 -2.03 1.47 22.82
CA LEU A 288 -0.90 0.59 23.17
C LEU A 288 -1.18 -0.12 24.51
N PRO A 289 -1.18 -1.48 24.56
CA PRO A 289 -1.08 -2.19 25.81
C PRO A 289 0.34 -2.03 26.36
N GLY A 290 0.49 -1.45 27.55
CA GLY A 290 1.81 -1.30 28.18
C GLY A 290 2.43 -2.65 28.53
N MET A 291 3.72 -2.83 28.22
CA MET A 291 4.46 -4.05 28.55
C MET A 291 4.65 -4.21 30.07
N ALA A 292 3.72 -4.90 30.72
CA ALA A 292 3.88 -5.40 32.08
C ALA A 292 4.50 -6.81 32.04
N MET A 293 5.82 -6.91 32.21
CA MET A 293 6.52 -8.19 32.31
C MET A 293 6.11 -8.96 33.57
N GLN A 294 5.27 -9.99 33.40
CA GLN A 294 4.78 -10.83 34.49
C GLN A 294 5.82 -11.90 34.89
N MET A 295 6.77 -11.51 35.77
CA MET A 295 7.68 -12.44 36.43
C MET A 295 6.89 -13.39 37.35
N ASN A 296 6.96 -14.69 37.07
CA ASN A 296 6.30 -15.73 37.87
C ASN A 296 7.09 -16.01 39.15
N GLY A 297 6.46 -15.84 40.32
CA GLY A 297 7.09 -16.06 41.62
C GLY A 297 7.02 -17.53 42.06
N MET A 298 8.17 -18.12 42.43
CA MET A 298 8.23 -19.36 43.21
C MET A 298 8.69 -19.06 44.64
N ASN A 299 7.92 -19.51 45.62
CA ASN A 299 8.23 -19.32 47.05
C ASN A 299 9.39 -20.22 47.51
N SER A 300 10.32 -19.64 48.28
CA SER A 300 11.14 -20.38 49.26
C SER A 300 11.46 -19.47 50.45
N MET A 301 11.73 -20.06 51.62
CA MET A 301 11.81 -19.35 52.90
C MET A 301 13.23 -18.86 53.22
N GLY A 302 13.35 -17.72 53.92
CA GLY A 302 14.63 -17.25 54.47
C GLY A 302 14.49 -16.05 55.40
N MET A 303 14.60 -16.25 56.71
CA MET A 303 14.71 -15.18 57.71
C MET A 303 16.14 -14.61 57.75
N GLY A 304 16.30 -13.29 57.75
CA GLY A 304 17.60 -12.61 57.92
C GLY A 304 17.44 -11.13 58.32
N GLN A 305 18.31 -10.63 59.21
CA GLN A 305 18.23 -9.28 59.80
C GLN A 305 19.17 -8.28 59.09
N PRO A 306 18.86 -6.97 59.05
CA PRO A 306 19.64 -5.96 58.32
C PRO A 306 20.52 -5.05 59.21
N PHE A 307 21.81 -4.89 58.87
CA PHE A 307 22.76 -3.90 59.43
C PHE A 307 23.95 -3.69 58.44
N PRO A 308 24.77 -2.61 58.54
CA PRO A 308 24.38 -1.24 58.19
C PRO A 308 25.40 -0.50 57.28
N THR A 309 25.07 0.70 56.81
CA THR A 309 26.00 1.59 56.09
C THR A 309 26.79 2.51 57.06
N PRO A 310 28.12 2.68 56.87
CA PRO A 310 28.87 3.78 57.45
C PRO A 310 28.96 4.96 56.47
N GLY A 311 28.86 6.20 56.97
CA GLY A 311 28.98 7.43 56.18
C GLY A 311 30.18 8.28 56.56
N LEU A 312 30.59 9.20 55.67
CA LEU A 312 31.63 10.20 55.92
C LEU A 312 31.26 11.58 55.35
N TYR A 313 31.57 12.60 56.15
CA TYR A 313 31.58 14.05 55.92
C TYR A 313 32.86 14.58 56.66
N PRO A 314 33.29 15.88 56.65
CA PRO A 314 32.54 17.09 56.27
C PRO A 314 33.33 18.27 55.58
N THR A 315 32.56 19.31 55.18
CA THR A 315 32.90 20.77 55.21
C THR A 315 34.03 21.38 54.33
N PRO A 316 34.08 22.73 54.16
CA PRO A 316 33.01 23.76 54.20
C PRO A 316 33.11 24.87 53.10
N SER A 317 32.00 25.60 52.87
CA SER A 317 32.03 27.06 52.65
C SER A 317 30.67 27.72 52.98
N VAL A 318 30.68 29.00 53.33
CA VAL A 318 29.56 29.84 53.84
C VAL A 318 29.17 30.87 52.76
N GLY A 319 27.93 31.38 52.63
CA GLY A 319 26.70 31.21 53.42
C GLY A 319 25.47 31.94 52.82
N THR A 320 24.47 32.22 53.67
CA THR A 320 23.12 32.79 53.37
C THR A 320 23.00 34.27 53.85
N PRO A 321 21.82 34.94 54.03
CA PRO A 321 20.39 34.68 53.71
C PRO A 321 19.75 35.83 52.86
N PHE A 322 18.44 35.94 52.51
CA PHE A 322 17.17 35.86 53.28
C PHE A 322 15.91 35.69 52.37
N GLY A 323 14.75 35.32 52.95
CA GLY A 323 13.38 35.48 52.37
C GLY A 323 12.62 36.67 53.01
N PRO A 324 11.26 36.69 53.16
CA PRO A 324 10.27 35.60 52.94
C PRO A 324 8.85 36.00 52.36
N SER A 325 7.94 35.01 52.28
CA SER A 325 6.44 35.08 52.37
C SER A 325 5.57 35.77 51.29
N GLY A 326 4.36 35.21 51.06
CA GLY A 326 3.26 35.72 50.19
C GLY A 326 2.02 36.24 50.97
N PRO A 327 0.89 36.60 50.31
CA PRO A 327 -0.25 35.66 50.17
C PRO A 327 -1.19 35.86 48.92
N ASN A 328 -2.33 35.14 48.87
CA ASN A 328 -3.42 35.18 47.85
C ASN A 328 -4.54 36.24 48.15
N PRO A 329 -5.60 36.46 47.32
CA PRO A 329 -5.81 36.18 45.89
C PRO A 329 -5.91 37.50 45.03
N PRO A 330 -7.03 38.19 44.67
CA PRO A 330 -8.51 37.99 44.78
C PRO A 330 -9.22 37.76 43.40
N THR A 331 -10.32 38.48 43.07
CA THR A 331 -11.21 38.29 41.88
C THR A 331 -11.83 39.59 41.32
N HIS A 332 -12.02 39.69 39.98
CA HIS A 332 -13.03 40.51 39.26
C HIS A 332 -12.87 40.31 37.72
N GLY A 333 -13.85 40.61 36.84
CA GLY A 333 -15.23 41.06 37.08
C GLY A 333 -15.80 41.95 35.96
N GLY A 334 -16.52 41.36 34.99
CA GLY A 334 -17.28 42.05 33.93
C GLY A 334 -17.73 41.06 32.84
N GLY A 335 -18.92 41.14 32.23
CA GLY A 335 -20.02 42.11 32.36
C GLY A 335 -19.92 43.29 31.37
N MET A 336 -20.97 43.64 30.60
CA MET A 336 -22.26 42.96 30.40
C MET A 336 -23.00 43.52 29.16
N SER A 337 -23.99 42.76 28.65
CA SER A 337 -25.18 43.22 27.88
C SER A 337 -25.04 43.65 26.40
N GLY A 338 -26.15 43.46 25.65
CA GLY A 338 -26.36 43.89 24.26
C GLY A 338 -26.63 42.72 23.28
N MET A 339 -27.54 41.77 23.56
CA MET A 339 -29.00 41.92 23.62
C MET A 339 -29.63 42.43 22.30
N GLY A 340 -30.21 41.51 21.52
CA GLY A 340 -30.93 41.77 20.27
C GLY A 340 -31.76 40.54 19.88
N MET A 341 -33.06 40.57 20.18
CA MET A 341 -33.97 39.41 20.17
C MET A 341 -35.02 39.51 19.04
N GLY A 342 -35.47 38.36 18.53
CA GLY A 342 -36.82 38.22 17.94
C GLY A 342 -36.89 37.87 16.45
N GLY A 343 -37.81 36.97 16.09
CA GLY A 343 -38.16 36.64 14.70
C GLY A 343 -38.51 35.17 14.45
N VAL A 344 -39.64 34.68 14.97
CA VAL A 344 -40.15 33.32 14.69
C VAL A 344 -41.10 33.35 13.48
N GLY A 345 -40.96 32.38 12.56
CA GLY A 345 -41.86 32.12 11.43
C GLY A 345 -41.98 30.61 11.18
N MET A 346 -43.13 30.12 10.71
CA MET A 346 -43.54 28.71 10.84
C MET A 346 -44.41 28.23 9.66
N TYR A 347 -44.36 26.91 9.38
CA TYR A 347 -45.16 26.14 8.40
C TYR A 347 -44.91 26.37 6.89
N GLY A 348 -45.04 25.30 6.08
CA GLY A 348 -44.94 25.37 4.61
C GLY A 348 -44.71 24.05 3.85
N MET A 349 -45.66 23.10 3.90
CA MET A 349 -45.74 21.87 3.08
C MET A 349 -47.23 21.51 2.89
N PRO A 350 -47.67 20.75 1.86
CA PRO A 350 -46.96 20.22 0.67
C PRO A 350 -47.63 20.63 -0.67
N GLY A 351 -47.20 20.08 -1.82
CA GLY A 351 -47.94 20.18 -3.09
C GLY A 351 -47.36 19.40 -4.28
N HIS A 352 -48.18 18.63 -5.00
CA HIS A 352 -47.82 17.94 -6.25
C HIS A 352 -48.12 18.79 -7.50
N ASN A 353 -47.36 18.64 -8.60
CA ASN A 353 -47.82 17.84 -9.76
C ASN A 353 -46.91 17.89 -11.00
N VAL A 354 -46.66 16.69 -11.55
CA VAL A 354 -46.77 16.30 -12.98
C VAL A 354 -46.42 17.31 -14.08
N ARG A 355 -45.38 16.98 -14.85
CA ARG A 355 -45.53 16.67 -16.28
C ARG A 355 -44.56 15.57 -16.71
#